data_AF-A0A7V9TL82-F1
#
_entry.id   AF-A0A7V9TL82-F1
#
_cell.length_a   1.000
_cell.length_b   1.000
_cell.length_c   1.000
_cell.angle_alpha   90.00
_cell.angle_beta   90.00
_cell.angle_gamma   90.00
#
_symmetry.space_group_name_H-M   'P 1'
#
loop_
_entity.id
_entity.type
_entity.pdbx_description
1 polymer ?
#
loop_
_entity_poly.entity_id
_entity_poly.type
_entity_poly.pdbx_seq_one_letter_code
_entity_poly.pdbx_strand_id
1 'polypeptide(L)'
;MRITRSFLALLALPAVVACTNARTGDLSTVSIPGKIITEEMIAGYAVSNAWEVLRKTGHFIASRDDGPTGNTSIRSKRGKTSINLSGSDIPRIIVDGAPLTDHRMLRSLPAASIAWIQLLDGMEGTTFEGTNSGAGVIIIVSKTGT
;
A
#
# COMPACT_ATOMS: atom_id res chain seq x y z
N MET A 1 -34.69 77.22 5.55
CA MET A 1 -35.69 76.51 6.38
C MET A 1 -36.29 75.39 5.54
N ARG A 2 -35.97 74.11 5.83
CA ARG A 2 -36.62 72.85 5.36
C ARG A 2 -36.60 72.62 3.81
N ILE A 3 -36.44 71.43 3.21
CA ILE A 3 -36.70 70.03 3.60
C ILE A 3 -36.13 69.14 2.45
N THR A 4 -35.42 68.04 2.79
CA THR A 4 -35.44 66.66 2.21
C THR A 4 -35.42 66.41 0.69
N ARG A 5 -35.06 65.25 0.12
CA ARG A 5 -34.48 63.93 0.46
C ARG A 5 -34.31 63.21 -0.89
N SER A 6 -33.30 62.33 -0.98
CA SER A 6 -33.31 61.01 -1.63
C SER A 6 -33.70 60.84 -3.11
N PHE A 7 -32.82 60.17 -3.88
CA PHE A 7 -32.97 58.82 -4.49
C PHE A 7 -32.04 58.74 -5.72
N LEU A 8 -30.92 58.01 -5.69
CA LEU A 8 -30.74 56.55 -5.93
C LEU A 8 -30.66 56.18 -7.42
N ALA A 9 -29.61 55.43 -7.78
CA ALA A 9 -29.36 54.60 -8.99
C ALA A 9 -27.98 54.94 -9.59
N LEU A 10 -27.09 54.03 -9.96
CA LEU A 10 -27.16 52.58 -10.12
C LEU A 10 -25.70 52.10 -10.11
N LEU A 11 -25.23 51.36 -9.10
CA LEU A 11 -23.90 50.76 -9.12
C LEU A 11 -24.07 49.28 -9.47
N ALA A 12 -23.68 48.93 -10.70
CA ALA A 12 -23.70 47.57 -11.22
C ALA A 12 -22.61 46.74 -10.52
N LEU A 13 -23.04 45.73 -9.73
CA LEU A 13 -22.15 44.71 -9.18
C LEU A 13 -22.31 43.42 -10.01
N PRO A 14 -21.24 42.88 -10.62
CA PRO A 14 -21.32 41.65 -11.39
C PRO A 14 -21.49 40.44 -10.45
N ALA A 15 -22.46 39.59 -10.76
CA ALA A 15 -22.68 38.31 -10.12
C ALA A 15 -21.53 37.35 -10.44
N VAL A 16 -20.67 37.08 -9.45
CA VAL A 16 -19.68 36.01 -9.56
C VAL A 16 -20.42 34.68 -9.40
N VAL A 17 -20.60 33.99 -10.52
CA VAL A 17 -21.06 32.60 -10.57
C VAL A 17 -20.00 31.74 -9.89
N ALA A 18 -20.21 31.43 -8.62
CA ALA A 18 -19.49 30.36 -7.95
C ALA A 18 -20.05 29.04 -8.49
N CYS A 19 -19.41 28.48 -9.51
CA CYS A 19 -19.55 27.07 -9.85
C CYS A 19 -18.98 26.26 -8.67
N THR A 20 -19.80 26.02 -7.66
CA THR A 20 -19.47 25.01 -6.65
C THR A 20 -19.59 23.66 -7.34
N ASN A 21 -18.45 23.05 -7.64
CA ASN A 21 -18.45 21.66 -8.09
C ASN A 21 -18.89 20.83 -6.90
N ALA A 22 -20.16 20.41 -6.89
CA ALA A 22 -20.61 19.32 -6.06
C ALA A 22 -19.73 18.11 -6.39
N ARG A 23 -18.79 17.78 -5.50
CA ARG A 23 -18.05 16.53 -5.57
C ARG A 23 -19.09 15.43 -5.37
N THR A 24 -19.58 14.85 -6.46
CA THR A 24 -20.31 13.60 -6.42
C THR A 24 -19.39 12.60 -5.74
N GLY A 25 -19.70 12.25 -4.49
CA GLY A 25 -19.00 11.20 -3.78
C GLY A 25 -19.20 9.91 -4.56
N ASP A 26 -18.12 9.43 -5.16
CA ASP A 26 -18.12 8.16 -5.87
C ASP A 26 -18.26 7.02 -4.84
N LEU A 27 -19.49 6.52 -4.71
CA LEU A 27 -19.84 5.39 -3.85
C LEU A 27 -19.32 4.04 -4.39
N SER A 28 -18.55 4.02 -5.48
CA SER A 28 -18.00 2.81 -6.08
C SER A 28 -16.52 2.57 -5.81
N THR A 29 -15.84 3.44 -5.05
CA THR A 29 -14.46 3.18 -4.64
C THR A 29 -14.44 2.30 -3.38
N VAL A 30 -14.57 0.99 -3.55
CA VAL A 30 -14.05 0.05 -2.55
C VAL A 30 -12.54 0.29 -2.49
N SER A 31 -12.10 1.03 -1.46
CA SER A 31 -10.68 1.27 -1.23
C SER A 31 -10.03 -0.05 -0.86
N ILE A 32 -9.41 -0.71 -1.84
CA ILE A 32 -8.57 -1.89 -1.60
C ILE A 32 -7.41 -1.41 -0.71
N PRO A 33 -7.23 -1.99 0.49
CA PRO A 33 -6.23 -1.50 1.44
C PRO A 33 -4.81 -1.77 0.92
N GLY A 34 -3.89 -0.89 1.30
CA GLY A 34 -2.48 -1.00 0.94
C GLY A 34 -2.16 -0.81 -0.54
N LYS A 35 -0.92 -1.14 -0.88
CA LYS A 35 -0.39 -0.96 -2.23
C LYS A 35 -0.49 -2.25 -3.02
N ILE A 36 -1.23 -2.22 -4.13
CA ILE A 36 -1.26 -3.30 -5.12
C ILE A 36 -0.11 -3.14 -6.11
N ILE A 37 0.60 -4.23 -6.35
CA ILE A 37 1.59 -4.39 -7.40
C ILE A 37 1.00 -5.38 -8.41
N THR A 38 0.63 -4.86 -9.59
CA THR A 38 0.01 -5.66 -10.65
C THR A 38 1.04 -6.47 -11.43
N GLU A 39 0.57 -7.43 -12.21
CA GLU A 39 1.41 -8.21 -13.13
C GLU A 39 2.26 -7.31 -14.06
N GLU A 40 1.66 -6.26 -14.61
CA GLU A 40 2.36 -5.34 -15.53
C GLU A 40 3.49 -4.61 -14.81
N MET A 41 3.27 -4.20 -13.55
CA MET A 41 4.30 -3.59 -12.72
C MET A 41 5.43 -4.58 -12.42
N ILE A 42 5.10 -5.84 -12.12
CA ILE A 42 6.07 -6.90 -11.86
C ILE A 42 6.94 -7.15 -13.10
N ALA A 43 6.31 -7.27 -14.28
CA ALA A 43 7.01 -7.42 -15.54
C ALA A 43 7.94 -6.23 -15.83
N GLY A 44 7.49 -5.01 -15.53
CA GLY A 44 8.28 -3.78 -15.68
C GLY A 44 9.53 -3.71 -14.79
N TYR A 45 9.59 -4.45 -13.68
CA TYR A 45 10.78 -4.49 -12.83
C TYR A 45 11.94 -5.30 -13.45
N ALA A 46 11.67 -6.15 -14.45
CA ALA A 46 12.66 -7.02 -15.10
C ALA A 46 13.49 -7.85 -14.10
N VAL A 47 12.80 -8.48 -13.15
CA VAL A 47 13.40 -9.30 -12.07
C VAL A 47 12.97 -10.76 -12.19
N SER A 48 13.73 -11.65 -11.55
CA SER A 48 13.56 -13.10 -11.73
C SER A 48 12.58 -13.74 -10.73
N ASN A 49 12.45 -13.20 -9.53
CA ASN A 49 11.73 -13.83 -8.43
C ASN A 49 11.00 -12.83 -7.51
N ALA A 50 10.09 -13.34 -6.68
CA ALA A 50 9.27 -12.53 -5.78
C ALA A 50 10.09 -11.68 -4.80
N TRP A 51 11.22 -12.21 -4.29
CA TRP A 51 12.09 -11.44 -3.39
C TRP A 51 12.66 -10.19 -4.08
N GLU A 52 13.08 -10.29 -5.34
CA GLU A 52 13.59 -9.15 -6.09
C GLU A 52 12.50 -8.10 -6.36
N VAL A 53 11.26 -8.54 -6.60
CA VAL A 53 10.10 -7.64 -6.70
C VAL A 53 9.91 -6.85 -5.40
N LEU A 54 9.89 -7.54 -4.27
CA LEU A 54 9.72 -6.93 -2.95
C LEU A 54 10.89 -5.99 -2.60
N ARG A 55 12.11 -6.33 -3.00
CA ARG A 55 13.28 -5.45 -2.85
C ARG A 55 13.15 -4.19 -3.70
N LYS A 56 12.73 -4.31 -4.97
CA LYS A 56 12.58 -3.17 -5.91
C LYS A 56 11.46 -2.23 -5.52
N THR A 57 10.35 -2.74 -4.98
CA THR A 57 9.23 -1.90 -4.54
C THR A 57 9.60 -0.98 -3.38
N GLY A 58 10.57 -1.38 -2.54
CA GLY A 58 11.08 -0.59 -1.43
C GLY A 58 10.04 -0.27 -0.34
N HIS A 59 8.90 -0.98 -0.32
CA HIS A 59 7.87 -0.77 0.70
C HIS A 59 8.33 -1.30 2.07
N PHE A 60 8.97 -2.48 2.05
CA PHE A 60 9.65 -3.08 3.20
C PHE A 60 11.18 -3.00 3.04
N ILE A 61 11.90 -3.16 4.15
CA ILE A 61 13.36 -3.30 4.15
C ILE A 61 13.68 -4.76 3.82
N ALA A 62 14.03 -5.02 2.56
CA ALA A 62 14.52 -6.32 2.13
C ALA A 62 16.06 -6.35 2.21
N SER A 63 16.60 -7.29 2.99
CA SER A 63 18.03 -7.52 3.11
C SER A 63 18.39 -8.97 2.79
N ARG A 64 19.63 -9.15 2.36
CA ARG A 64 20.21 -10.45 2.04
C ARG A 64 21.63 -10.48 2.55
N ASP A 65 21.97 -11.61 3.16
CA ASP A 65 23.33 -11.99 3.46
C ASP A 65 23.82 -12.94 2.36
N ASP A 66 24.99 -12.67 1.79
CA ASP A 66 25.62 -13.51 0.76
C ASP A 66 26.65 -14.48 1.36
N GLY A 67 26.73 -14.56 2.70
CA GLY A 67 27.54 -15.55 3.40
C GLY A 67 27.07 -16.99 3.19
N PRO A 68 27.81 -17.99 3.74
CA PRO A 68 27.53 -19.41 3.55
C PRO A 68 26.12 -19.85 3.98
N THR A 69 25.51 -19.13 4.91
CA THR A 69 24.15 -19.37 5.42
C THR A 69 23.07 -18.60 4.66
N GLY A 70 23.44 -17.64 3.79
CA GLY A 70 22.60 -17.04 2.76
C GLY A 70 21.21 -16.60 3.24
N ASN A 71 21.13 -15.79 4.29
CA ASN A 71 19.84 -15.42 4.88
C ASN A 71 19.14 -14.31 4.09
N THR A 72 17.87 -14.53 3.77
CA THR A 72 16.99 -13.52 3.19
C THR A 72 16.03 -13.03 4.25
N SER A 73 15.92 -11.71 4.43
CA SER A 73 14.99 -11.15 5.41
C SER A 73 14.20 -9.97 4.85
N ILE A 74 12.96 -9.85 5.28
CA ILE A 74 12.08 -8.72 5.00
C ILE A 74 11.66 -8.16 6.35
N ARG A 75 11.74 -6.84 6.51
CA ARG A 75 11.41 -6.14 7.74
C ARG A 75 10.60 -4.89 7.47
N SER A 76 9.76 -4.54 8.43
CA SER A 76 8.99 -3.31 8.47
C SER A 76 9.91 -2.09 8.59
N LYS A 77 9.59 -1.02 7.87
CA LYS A 77 10.26 0.28 8.05
C LYS A 77 10.01 0.90 9.43
N ARG A 78 8.97 0.46 10.12
CA ARG A 78 8.65 0.90 11.48
C ARG A 78 9.62 0.35 12.54
N GLY A 79 10.48 -0.59 12.16
CA GLY A 79 11.41 -1.24 13.09
C GLY A 79 10.71 -2.17 14.08
N LYS A 80 11.45 -2.58 15.11
CA LYS A 80 10.95 -3.48 16.15
C LYS A 80 9.96 -2.76 17.05
N THR A 81 8.81 -3.39 17.26
CA THR A 81 7.73 -2.85 18.11
C THR A 81 7.68 -3.49 19.49
N SER A 82 8.45 -4.57 19.70
CA SER A 82 8.57 -5.26 20.99
C SER A 82 10.01 -5.67 21.27
N ILE A 83 10.41 -5.51 22.53
CA ILE A 83 11.73 -5.93 23.04
C ILE A 83 11.80 -7.44 23.31
N ASN A 84 10.67 -8.05 23.68
CA ASN A 84 10.60 -9.47 24.07
C ASN A 84 10.23 -10.37 22.89
N LEU A 85 9.52 -9.84 21.90
CA LEU A 85 9.12 -10.60 20.72
C LEU A 85 10.13 -10.40 19.60
N SER A 86 11.05 -11.37 19.51
CA SER A 86 11.97 -11.49 18.38
C SER A 86 11.17 -11.64 17.09
N GLY A 87 11.40 -10.76 16.12
CA GLY A 87 10.66 -10.73 14.85
C GLY A 87 9.41 -9.84 14.85
N SER A 88 9.21 -8.99 15.87
CA SER A 88 8.12 -7.99 15.86
C SER A 88 8.21 -6.93 14.74
N ASP A 89 9.33 -6.91 14.01
CA ASP A 89 9.58 -6.13 12.80
C ASP A 89 9.39 -6.93 11.52
N ILE A 90 9.08 -8.24 11.57
CA ILE A 90 8.94 -9.09 10.38
C ILE A 90 7.47 -9.07 9.93
N PRO A 91 7.16 -8.60 8.71
CA PRO A 91 5.80 -8.64 8.18
C PRO A 91 5.38 -10.09 7.94
N ARG A 92 4.07 -10.34 8.07
CA ARG A 92 3.51 -11.63 7.69
C ARG A 92 3.51 -11.73 6.17
N ILE A 93 3.92 -12.88 5.63
CA ILE A 93 3.84 -13.15 4.19
C ILE A 93 2.83 -14.26 3.98
N ILE A 94 1.93 -14.06 3.02
CA ILE A 94 0.90 -15.01 2.64
C ILE A 94 1.06 -15.26 1.15
N VAL A 95 1.21 -16.52 0.75
CA VAL A 95 1.32 -16.93 -0.65
C VAL A 95 0.14 -17.85 -0.95
N ASP A 96 -0.72 -17.47 -1.88
CA ASP A 96 -1.91 -18.25 -2.26
C ASP A 96 -2.79 -18.64 -1.05
N GLY A 97 -2.92 -17.72 -0.08
CA GLY A 97 -3.67 -17.93 1.16
C GLY A 97 -2.91 -18.68 2.28
N ALA A 98 -1.73 -19.22 2.00
CA ALA A 98 -0.92 -19.93 2.99
C ALA A 98 0.15 -19.01 3.61
N PRO A 99 0.31 -18.98 4.95
CA PRO A 99 1.36 -18.19 5.59
C PRO A 99 2.74 -18.79 5.30
N LEU A 100 3.68 -17.93 4.90
CA LEU A 100 5.05 -18.31 4.62
C LEU A 100 5.97 -17.94 5.79
N THR A 101 6.61 -18.94 6.39
CA THR A 101 7.53 -18.76 7.52
C THR A 101 8.99 -18.57 7.08
N ASP A 102 9.41 -19.20 5.97
CA ASP A 102 10.78 -19.08 5.47
C ASP A 102 10.85 -18.15 4.25
N HIS A 103 11.41 -16.96 4.44
CA HIS A 103 11.60 -15.96 3.39
C HIS A 103 12.47 -16.44 2.23
N ARG A 104 13.31 -17.47 2.41
CA ARG A 104 14.13 -18.03 1.33
C ARG A 104 13.28 -18.58 0.20
N MET A 105 12.05 -19.01 0.48
CA MET A 105 11.11 -19.50 -0.54
C MET A 105 10.63 -18.42 -1.50
N LEU A 106 10.73 -17.13 -1.15
CA LEU A 106 10.43 -16.04 -2.09
C LEU A 106 11.37 -16.03 -3.30
N ARG A 107 12.55 -16.65 -3.20
CA ARG A 107 13.47 -16.80 -4.33
C ARG A 107 13.11 -17.97 -5.24
N SER A 108 12.43 -18.99 -4.71
CA SER A 108 11.91 -20.09 -5.51
C SER A 108 10.60 -19.75 -6.21
N LEU A 109 9.96 -18.63 -5.88
CA LEU A 109 8.75 -18.15 -6.53
C LEU A 109 9.11 -17.25 -7.73
N PRO A 110 8.92 -17.72 -8.99
CA PRO A 110 9.25 -16.92 -10.17
C PRO A 110 8.39 -15.67 -10.26
N ALA A 111 8.98 -14.53 -10.64
CA ALA A 111 8.22 -13.29 -10.80
C ALA A 111 7.12 -13.42 -11.87
N ALA A 112 7.39 -14.18 -12.93
CA ALA A 112 6.44 -14.41 -14.03
C ALA A 112 5.20 -15.22 -13.63
N SER A 113 5.24 -15.99 -12.53
CA SER A 113 4.10 -16.77 -12.06
C SER A 113 3.19 -16.01 -11.11
N ILE A 114 3.55 -14.78 -10.72
CA ILE A 114 2.77 -13.94 -9.80
C ILE A 114 1.71 -13.20 -10.60
N ALA A 115 0.46 -13.27 -10.15
CA ALA A 115 -0.65 -12.48 -10.69
C ALA A 115 -0.64 -11.06 -10.10
N TRP A 116 -0.51 -10.95 -8.78
CA TRP A 116 -0.38 -9.66 -8.10
C TRP A 116 0.20 -9.82 -6.68
N ILE A 117 0.66 -8.71 -6.13
CA ILE A 117 1.12 -8.60 -4.74
C ILE A 117 0.38 -7.44 -4.07
N GLN A 118 -0.13 -7.65 -2.87
CA GLN A 118 -0.67 -6.60 -2.02
C GLN A 118 0.25 -6.38 -0.82
N LEU A 119 0.58 -5.12 -0.58
CA LEU A 119 1.47 -4.69 0.50
C LEU A 119 0.65 -3.86 1.47
N LEU A 120 0.36 -4.44 2.63
CA LEU A 120 -0.34 -3.78 3.73
C LEU A 120 0.67 -3.26 4.74
N ASP A 121 0.52 -2.01 5.17
CA ASP A 121 1.28 -1.47 6.28
C ASP A 121 0.84 -2.09 7.62
N GLY A 122 1.48 -1.70 8.72
CA GLY A 122 1.16 -2.26 10.04
C GLY A 122 -0.27 -1.97 10.52
N MET A 123 -0.85 -0.83 10.13
CA MET A 123 -2.21 -0.47 10.52
C MET A 123 -3.20 -1.27 9.69
N GLU A 124 -3.06 -1.24 8.36
CA GLU A 124 -3.89 -1.98 7.41
C GLU A 124 -3.82 -3.49 7.70
N GLY A 125 -2.62 -4.02 7.90
CA GLY A 125 -2.40 -5.41 8.26
C GLY A 125 -3.17 -5.82 9.51
N THR A 126 -3.17 -4.99 10.56
CA THR A 126 -3.95 -5.31 11.77
C THR A 126 -5.46 -5.22 11.56
N THR A 127 -5.91 -4.32 10.68
CA THR A 127 -7.33 -4.17 10.35
C THR A 127 -7.87 -5.36 9.56
N PHE A 128 -7.11 -5.88 8.60
CA PHE A 128 -7.60 -6.92 7.67
C PHE A 128 -7.13 -8.34 8.01
N GLU A 129 -5.95 -8.49 8.63
CA GLU A 129 -5.30 -9.79 8.87
C GLU A 129 -5.11 -10.09 10.38
N GLY A 130 -5.62 -9.21 11.24
CA GLY A 130 -5.68 -9.40 12.69
C GLY A 130 -4.42 -8.99 13.46
N THR A 131 -4.43 -9.26 14.76
CA THR A 131 -3.50 -8.65 15.74
C THR A 131 -2.03 -9.00 15.55
N ASN A 132 -1.70 -10.09 14.86
CA ASN A 132 -0.32 -10.52 14.61
C ASN A 132 0.28 -9.95 13.30
N SER A 133 -0.27 -8.83 12.83
CA SER A 133 0.07 -8.19 11.55
C SER A 133 0.60 -6.76 11.72
N GLY A 134 1.01 -6.38 12.94
CA GLY A 134 1.47 -5.01 13.25
C GLY A 134 2.76 -4.57 12.55
N ALA A 135 3.52 -5.51 11.99
CA ALA A 135 4.68 -5.23 11.14
C ALA A 135 4.31 -4.99 9.66
N GLY A 136 3.06 -5.28 9.29
CA GLY A 136 2.55 -5.28 7.92
C GLY A 136 2.29 -6.68 7.39
N VAL A 137 1.65 -6.76 6.23
CA VAL A 137 1.36 -8.03 5.54
C VAL A 137 1.70 -7.92 4.07
N ILE A 138 2.25 -9.00 3.52
CA ILE A 138 2.56 -9.15 2.10
C ILE A 138 1.73 -10.32 1.60
N ILE A 139 0.74 -10.05 0.77
CA ILE A 139 -0.09 -11.07 0.14
C ILE A 139 0.40 -11.24 -1.29
N ILE A 140 0.73 -12.47 -1.67
CA ILE A 140 1.20 -12.83 -3.00
C ILE A 140 0.21 -13.84 -3.56
N VAL A 141 -0.32 -13.56 -4.74
CA VAL A 141 -1.21 -14.47 -5.46
C VAL A 141 -0.55 -14.89 -6.76
N SER A 142 -0.46 -16.19 -6.99
CA SER A 142 0.06 -16.79 -8.20
C SER A 142 -1.05 -16.98 -9.24
N LYS A 143 -0.65 -17.00 -10.52
CA LYS A 143 -1.56 -17.23 -11.65
C LYS A 143 -2.20 -18.62 -11.63
N THR A 144 -1.59 -19.58 -10.94
CA THR A 144 -2.09 -20.96 -10.84
C THR A 144 -3.09 -21.12 -9.70
N GLY A 145 -3.07 -20.22 -8.71
CA GLY A 145 -3.96 -20.23 -7.55
C GLY A 145 -5.29 -19.49 -7.77
N THR A 146 -5.54 -18.97 -8.97
CA THR A 146 -6.76 -18.26 -9.40
C THR A 146 -7.58 -19.07 -10.38
#